data_AF-A0A176TE90-F1
#
_entry.id   AF-A0A176TE90-F1
#
_cell.length_a   1.000
_cell.length_b   1.000
_cell.length_c   1.000
_cell.angle_alpha   90.00
_cell.angle_beta   90.00
_cell.angle_gamma   90.00
#
_symmetry.space_group_name_H-M   'P 1'
#
loop_
_entity.id
_entity.type
_entity.pdbx_description
1 polymer ?
#
loop_
_entity_poly.entity_id
_entity_poly.type
_entity_poly.pdbx_seq_one_letter_code
_entity_poly.pdbx_strand_id
1 'polypeptide(L)'
;MANNIKSQQDILAKLQIEELNQMQKEAIATIHKNDNVILLSPTGTGKTLAFSLPLLEFLDPTLEEVQALILVPSRELAIQIEQVIRSMGSGFKVNAVYGGRPMSKDKIELKHIPAILIGTPGRISDHFANDRFSKDHIKTLILDEFDKSLEVGFEYEMRNIINQLSSLDKRILTSATQGVEIPDFVGLRKPNTVNYLKAVTSKLEIRTVVSPAKNKLNTLLHLLNHLGNKQGIVFCNLKDSINNVSTFLESKNIKHGCFSGGMEQKDRERSLIKFRNGTNQLLIATDLAARGIDVPEMSFIIHYELPQAIEEFTHRNGRTARVSAEGTAFVLKWKDERLPDFIKHADLQDISKQAERSPVFWETLFVSGGRKDKISKGDIAGLFIKQGKLSKEQLGDIELKQDCAFVAVPSTLTAELIEKLNNSRLKKKKVRIYEV
;
A
#
# COMPACT_ATOMS: atom_id res chain seq x y z
N MET A 1 5.45 33.48 -0.99
CA MET A 1 5.13 33.18 0.42
C MET A 1 6.11 32.12 0.85
N ALA A 2 7.03 32.44 1.77
CA ALA A 2 8.05 31.49 2.22
C ALA A 2 7.36 30.21 2.69
N ASN A 3 7.68 29.07 2.07
CA ASN A 3 7.30 27.77 2.59
C ASN A 3 8.03 27.62 3.92
N ASN A 4 7.34 27.92 5.03
CA ASN A 4 7.91 27.77 6.35
C ASN A 4 8.24 26.28 6.53
N ILE A 5 9.53 25.94 6.52
CA ILE A 5 9.97 24.55 6.72
C ILE A 5 9.52 24.14 8.10
N LYS A 6 8.67 23.12 8.16
CA LYS A 6 8.12 22.62 9.41
C LYS A 6 9.20 21.93 10.22
N SER A 7 9.21 22.17 11.54
CA SER A 7 10.04 21.38 12.45
C SER A 7 9.56 19.93 12.49
N GLN A 8 10.42 19.02 12.96
CA GLN A 8 10.01 17.64 13.23
C GLN A 8 8.78 17.57 14.15
N GLN A 9 8.71 18.42 15.18
CA GLN A 9 7.56 18.47 16.09
C GLN A 9 6.26 18.88 15.38
N ASP A 10 6.31 19.86 14.47
CA ASP A 10 5.15 20.28 13.69
C ASP A 10 4.65 19.17 12.75
N ILE A 11 5.57 18.39 12.20
CA ILE A 11 5.25 17.23 11.36
C ILE A 11 4.57 16.15 12.20
N LEU A 12 5.15 15.79 13.35
CA LEU A 12 4.58 14.78 14.25
C LEU A 12 3.19 15.18 14.75
N ALA A 13 3.01 16.44 15.17
CA ALA A 13 1.72 16.97 15.59
C ALA A 13 0.67 16.88 14.47
N LYS A 14 1.05 17.21 13.22
CA LYS A 14 0.15 17.09 12.07
C LYS A 14 -0.22 15.65 11.73
N LEU A 15 0.72 14.72 11.93
CA LEU A 15 0.49 13.30 11.75
C LEU A 15 -0.24 12.65 12.94
N GLN A 16 -0.51 13.40 14.01
CA GLN A 16 -1.09 12.90 15.26
C GLN A 16 -0.23 11.78 15.88
N ILE A 17 1.09 11.92 15.80
CA ILE A 17 2.05 11.01 16.42
C ILE A 17 2.60 11.69 17.68
N GLU A 18 2.26 11.14 18.84
CA GLU A 18 2.73 11.66 20.13
C GLU A 18 4.23 11.43 20.32
N GLU A 19 4.72 10.22 19.99
CA GLU A 19 6.12 9.86 20.16
C GLU A 19 6.58 8.88 19.07
N LEU A 20 7.84 9.01 18.66
CA LEU A 20 8.51 8.06 17.78
C LEU A 20 8.85 6.76 18.53
N ASN A 21 8.70 5.63 17.85
CA ASN A 21 9.13 4.34 18.40
C ASN A 21 10.67 4.20 18.41
N GLN A 22 11.17 3.19 19.14
CA GLN A 22 12.61 2.99 19.32
C GLN A 22 13.36 2.77 17.99
N MET A 23 12.78 2.00 17.06
CA MET A 23 13.35 1.79 15.73
C MET A 23 13.49 3.10 14.96
N GLN A 24 12.45 3.95 14.98
CA GLN A 24 12.47 5.26 14.34
C GLN A 24 13.53 6.17 14.94
N LYS A 25 13.62 6.26 16.28
CA LYS A 25 14.63 7.07 16.97
C LYS A 25 16.06 6.67 16.60
N GLU A 26 16.37 5.37 16.64
CA GLU A 26 17.69 4.87 16.30
C GLU A 26 18.02 5.03 14.81
N ALA A 27 17.06 4.76 13.93
CA ALA A 27 17.22 4.92 12.49
C ALA A 27 17.49 6.39 12.13
N ILE A 28 16.72 7.34 12.67
CA ILE A 28 16.91 8.78 12.43
C ILE A 28 18.31 9.20 12.90
N ALA A 29 18.70 8.85 14.14
CA ALA A 29 20.02 9.19 14.67
C ALA A 29 21.16 8.59 13.83
N THR A 30 20.99 7.36 13.31
CA THR A 30 21.97 6.69 12.47
C THR A 30 22.07 7.33 11.08
N ILE A 31 20.95 7.71 10.48
CA ILE A 31 20.88 8.37 9.17
C ILE A 31 21.54 9.76 9.20
N HIS A 32 21.42 10.50 10.31
CA HIS A 32 22.13 11.78 10.46
C HIS A 32 23.65 11.62 10.51
N LYS A 33 24.14 10.59 11.20
CA LYS A 33 25.58 10.42 11.46
C LYS A 33 26.35 9.71 10.34
N ASN A 34 25.66 8.99 9.45
CA ASN A 34 26.30 8.09 8.50
C ASN A 34 25.76 8.28 7.08
N ASP A 35 26.64 8.10 6.09
CA ASP A 35 26.31 8.24 4.67
C ASP A 35 25.65 6.99 4.09
N ASN A 36 26.00 5.82 4.61
CA ASN A 36 25.48 4.52 4.16
C ASN A 36 24.78 3.84 5.33
N VAL A 37 23.46 3.61 5.22
CA VAL A 37 22.65 3.01 6.28
C VAL A 37 21.82 1.86 5.72
N ILE A 38 21.80 0.74 6.47
CA ILE A 38 20.90 -0.38 6.25
C ILE A 38 19.91 -0.43 7.42
N LEU A 39 18.62 -0.34 7.12
CA LEU A 39 17.53 -0.47 8.08
C LEU A 39 16.80 -1.79 7.85
N LEU A 40 17.02 -2.76 8.73
CA LEU A 40 16.34 -4.05 8.70
C LEU A 40 15.17 -4.02 9.69
N SER A 41 13.94 -3.98 9.19
CA SER A 41 12.76 -3.96 10.04
C SER A 41 11.53 -4.53 9.33
N PRO A 42 10.62 -5.22 10.04
CA PRO A 42 9.38 -5.75 9.46
C PRO A 42 8.53 -4.67 8.79
N THR A 43 7.63 -5.06 7.89
CA THR A 43 6.65 -4.12 7.33
C THR A 43 5.71 -3.62 8.44
N GLY A 44 5.23 -2.38 8.32
CA GLY A 44 4.28 -1.81 9.30
C GLY A 44 4.90 -1.17 10.54
N THR A 45 6.23 -1.21 10.71
CA THR A 45 6.93 -0.58 11.85
C THR A 45 7.17 0.93 11.71
N GLY A 46 6.74 1.52 10.61
CA GLY A 46 6.91 2.95 10.33
C GLY A 46 8.26 3.33 9.72
N LYS A 47 8.90 2.43 8.95
CA LYS A 47 10.15 2.66 8.20
C LYS A 47 10.11 3.93 7.34
N THR A 48 8.99 4.18 6.67
CA THR A 48 8.81 5.36 5.81
C THR A 48 9.05 6.65 6.59
N LEU A 49 8.52 6.77 7.81
CA LEU A 49 8.74 7.95 8.63
C LEU A 49 10.20 8.04 9.10
N ALA A 50 10.81 6.89 9.42
CA ALA A 50 12.18 6.80 9.90
C ALA A 50 13.21 7.35 8.90
N PHE A 51 13.05 7.10 7.60
CA PHE A 51 13.93 7.69 6.58
C PHE A 51 13.43 9.05 6.06
N SER A 52 12.12 9.32 6.08
CA SER A 52 11.57 10.56 5.52
C SER A 52 11.84 11.77 6.40
N LEU A 53 11.82 11.63 7.73
CA LEU A 53 12.14 12.73 8.64
C LEU A 53 13.54 13.31 8.42
N PRO A 54 14.63 12.53 8.51
CA PRO A 54 15.98 13.05 8.26
C PRO A 54 16.16 13.47 6.81
N LEU A 55 15.52 12.79 5.84
CA LEU A 55 15.57 13.19 4.44
C LEU A 55 15.13 14.65 4.25
N LEU A 56 14.03 15.07 4.89
CA LEU A 56 13.51 16.43 4.74
C LEU A 56 14.48 17.51 5.26
N GLU A 57 15.33 17.18 6.23
CA GLU A 57 16.35 18.10 6.75
C GLU A 57 17.56 18.23 5.82
N PHE A 58 17.81 17.24 4.96
CA PHE A 58 18.89 17.27 3.97
C PHE A 58 18.54 18.06 2.71
N LEU A 59 17.26 18.39 2.50
CA LEU A 59 16.79 19.08 1.30
C LEU A 59 17.01 20.59 1.40
N ASP A 60 17.52 21.17 0.32
CA ASP A 60 17.63 22.62 0.15
C ASP A 60 16.31 23.19 -0.40
N PRO A 61 15.61 24.07 0.34
CA PRO A 61 14.37 24.69 -0.12
C PRO A 61 14.54 25.68 -1.27
N THR A 62 15.76 26.15 -1.54
CA THR A 62 16.07 27.12 -2.60
C THR A 62 16.32 26.46 -3.94
N LEU A 63 16.56 25.15 -3.95
CA LEU A 63 16.90 24.39 -5.15
C LEU A 63 15.65 23.73 -5.76
N GLU A 64 15.29 24.14 -6.97
CA GLU A 64 14.13 23.63 -7.72
C GLU A 64 14.46 22.39 -8.57
N GLU A 65 15.30 21.49 -8.05
CA GLU A 65 15.74 20.27 -8.74
C GLU A 65 15.37 19.00 -7.94
N VAL A 66 15.47 17.83 -8.58
CA VAL A 66 15.34 16.56 -7.86
C VAL A 66 16.57 16.37 -6.99
N GLN A 67 16.36 16.25 -5.68
CA GLN A 67 17.41 16.14 -4.67
C GLN A 67 17.47 14.76 -4.03
N ALA A 68 16.35 14.05 -4.00
CA ALA A 68 16.26 12.70 -3.47
C ALA A 68 15.47 11.77 -4.38
N LEU A 69 16.00 10.57 -4.57
CA LEU A 69 15.39 9.49 -5.33
C LEU A 69 15.04 8.33 -4.39
N ILE A 70 13.78 7.91 -4.40
CA ILE A 70 13.30 6.74 -3.66
C ILE A 70 12.86 5.66 -4.66
N LEU A 71 13.60 4.56 -4.73
CA LEU A 71 13.26 3.41 -5.57
C LEU A 71 12.47 2.37 -4.76
N VAL A 72 11.40 1.87 -5.37
CA VAL A 72 10.49 0.91 -4.74
C VAL A 72 10.05 -0.20 -5.70
N PRO A 73 9.76 -1.42 -5.21
CA PRO A 73 9.39 -2.56 -6.06
C PRO A 73 7.98 -2.47 -6.65
N SER A 74 7.06 -1.71 -6.06
CA SER A 74 5.65 -1.69 -6.48
C SER A 74 5.09 -0.28 -6.66
N ARG A 75 4.06 -0.17 -7.51
CA ARG A 75 3.35 1.08 -7.77
C ARG A 75 2.61 1.55 -6.50
N GLU A 76 2.06 0.58 -5.78
CA GLU A 76 1.29 0.79 -4.57
C GLU A 76 2.18 1.37 -3.47
N LEU A 77 3.38 0.83 -3.28
CA LEU A 77 4.35 1.36 -2.33
C LEU A 77 4.79 2.79 -2.71
N ALA A 78 5.00 3.05 -4.00
CA ALA A 78 5.35 4.40 -4.48
C ALA A 78 4.28 5.43 -4.08
N ILE A 79 3.01 5.09 -4.32
CA ILE A 79 1.86 5.94 -3.97
C ILE A 79 1.74 6.10 -2.45
N GLN A 80 1.93 5.02 -1.69
CA GLN A 80 1.85 5.06 -0.23
C GLN A 80 2.91 6.00 0.36
N ILE A 81 4.18 5.86 -0.06
CA ILE A 81 5.26 6.74 0.41
C ILE A 81 4.99 8.19 0.00
N GLU A 82 4.52 8.44 -1.22
CA GLU A 82 4.15 9.79 -1.67
C GLU A 82 3.06 10.40 -0.75
N GLN A 83 2.03 9.63 -0.41
CA GLN A 83 0.96 10.09 0.47
C GLN A 83 1.46 10.40 1.88
N VAL A 84 2.33 9.57 2.44
CA VAL A 84 2.96 9.80 3.75
C VAL A 84 3.80 11.09 3.73
N ILE A 85 4.67 11.26 2.73
CA ILE A 85 5.50 12.47 2.65
C ILE A 85 4.63 13.73 2.42
N ARG A 86 3.56 13.63 1.62
CA ARG A 86 2.61 14.75 1.44
C ARG A 86 1.86 15.09 2.73
N SER A 87 1.47 14.09 3.53
CA SER A 87 0.72 14.33 4.77
C SER A 87 1.56 15.05 5.82
N MET A 88 2.88 14.78 5.87
CA MET A 88 3.85 15.53 6.68
C MET A 88 3.77 17.04 6.42
N GLY A 89 3.50 17.44 5.17
CA GLY A 89 3.30 18.83 4.79
C GLY A 89 4.52 19.71 5.04
N SER A 90 5.69 19.18 4.70
CA SER A 90 7.00 19.83 4.85
C SER A 90 7.20 21.06 3.97
N GLY A 91 6.35 21.24 2.94
CA GLY A 91 6.50 22.29 1.93
C GLY A 91 7.28 21.86 0.69
N PHE A 92 8.01 20.74 0.77
CA PHE A 92 8.68 20.16 -0.39
C PHE A 92 7.70 19.47 -1.33
N LYS A 93 7.93 19.65 -2.64
CA LYS A 93 7.18 18.92 -3.65
C LYS A 93 7.72 17.50 -3.78
N VAL A 94 6.83 16.52 -3.69
CA VAL A 94 7.10 15.09 -3.89
C VAL A 94 6.21 14.56 -5.00
N ASN A 95 6.72 13.66 -5.85
CA ASN A 95 5.93 12.99 -6.89
C ASN A 95 6.30 11.50 -6.98
N ALA A 96 5.32 10.64 -7.21
CA ALA A 96 5.54 9.23 -7.55
C ALA A 96 5.35 8.97 -9.05
N VAL A 97 6.30 8.26 -9.68
CA VAL A 97 6.24 7.81 -11.07
C VAL A 97 6.37 6.29 -11.15
N TYR A 98 5.49 5.66 -11.93
CA TYR A 98 5.45 4.21 -12.03
C TYR A 98 4.81 3.76 -13.35
N GLY A 99 5.02 2.50 -13.73
CA GLY A 99 4.43 1.91 -14.94
C GLY A 99 2.90 1.81 -14.89
N GLY A 100 2.26 1.54 -16.03
CA GLY A 100 0.80 1.38 -16.11
C GLY A 100 -0.02 2.68 -16.12
N ARG A 101 0.65 3.84 -16.16
CA ARG A 101 0.01 5.15 -16.42
C ARG A 101 0.64 5.85 -17.63
N PRO A 102 -0.12 6.64 -18.40
CA PRO A 102 0.41 7.34 -19.58
C PRO A 102 1.60 8.23 -19.23
N MET A 103 2.68 8.16 -20.01
CA MET A 103 3.87 9.00 -19.85
C MET A 103 3.57 10.50 -19.94
N SER A 104 2.52 10.88 -20.67
CA SER A 104 2.05 12.26 -20.73
C SER A 104 1.68 12.82 -19.35
N LYS A 105 1.16 11.99 -18.42
CA LYS A 105 0.87 12.43 -17.05
C LYS A 105 2.15 12.78 -16.30
N ASP A 106 3.17 11.93 -16.35
CA ASP A 106 4.47 12.18 -15.72
C ASP A 106 5.08 13.46 -16.28
N LYS A 107 5.08 13.64 -17.60
CA LYS A 107 5.60 14.85 -18.25
C LYS A 107 4.91 16.11 -17.73
N ILE A 108 3.59 16.10 -17.59
CA ILE A 108 2.82 17.24 -17.06
C ILE A 108 3.18 17.50 -15.59
N GLU A 109 3.28 16.45 -14.80
CA GLU A 109 3.58 16.53 -13.36
C GLU A 109 5.02 17.01 -13.07
N LEU A 110 5.98 16.60 -13.90
CA LEU A 110 7.40 16.92 -13.83
C LEU A 110 7.78 18.26 -14.50
N LYS A 111 6.84 18.94 -15.19
CA LYS A 111 7.05 20.34 -15.64
C LYS A 111 7.44 21.27 -14.50
N HIS A 112 6.97 20.96 -13.30
CA HIS A 112 7.44 21.58 -12.07
C HIS A 112 8.21 20.49 -11.33
N ILE A 113 9.52 20.64 -11.22
CA ILE A 113 10.39 19.55 -10.73
C ILE A 113 10.13 19.32 -9.23
N PRO A 114 9.94 18.08 -8.78
CA PRO A 114 9.81 17.76 -7.36
C PRO A 114 11.18 17.67 -6.69
N ALA A 115 11.30 18.08 -5.42
CA ALA A 115 12.51 17.86 -4.63
C ALA A 115 12.72 16.37 -4.32
N ILE A 116 11.63 15.61 -4.19
CA ILE A 116 11.65 14.17 -3.92
C ILE A 116 10.93 13.44 -5.06
N LEU A 117 11.64 12.55 -5.76
CA LEU A 117 11.07 11.66 -6.77
C LEU A 117 11.02 10.23 -6.23
N ILE A 118 9.84 9.64 -6.25
CA ILE A 118 9.62 8.24 -5.87
C ILE A 118 9.28 7.46 -7.14
N GLY A 119 9.81 6.26 -7.33
CA GLY A 119 9.32 5.46 -8.44
C GLY A 119 9.81 4.03 -8.51
N THR A 120 9.13 3.27 -9.39
CA THR A 120 9.54 1.91 -9.73
C THR A 120 10.74 1.93 -10.67
N PRO A 121 11.75 1.06 -10.53
CA PRO A 121 12.99 1.08 -11.31
C PRO A 121 12.77 1.21 -12.81
N GLY A 122 11.92 0.38 -13.43
CA GLY A 122 11.66 0.46 -14.87
C GLY A 122 11.16 1.83 -15.35
N ARG A 123 10.32 2.52 -14.56
CA ARG A 123 9.81 3.84 -14.94
C ARG A 123 10.84 4.95 -14.73
N ILE A 124 11.62 4.88 -13.66
CA ILE A 124 12.71 5.83 -13.41
C ILE A 124 13.79 5.68 -14.48
N SER A 125 14.14 4.44 -14.84
CA SER A 125 15.11 4.16 -15.91
C SER A 125 14.68 4.76 -17.26
N ASP A 126 13.39 4.71 -17.62
CA ASP A 126 12.84 5.37 -18.82
C ASP A 126 13.00 6.90 -18.74
N HIS A 127 12.66 7.52 -17.60
CA HIS A 127 12.88 8.97 -17.40
C HIS A 127 14.35 9.36 -17.52
N PHE A 128 15.25 8.54 -16.98
CA PHE A 128 16.70 8.76 -17.01
C PHE A 128 17.25 8.60 -18.43
N ALA A 129 16.88 7.54 -19.14
CA ALA A 129 17.33 7.29 -20.52
C ALA A 129 16.89 8.36 -21.52
N ASN A 130 15.86 9.15 -21.18
CA ASN A 130 15.34 10.23 -22.01
C ASN A 130 15.72 11.64 -21.48
N ASP A 131 16.63 11.72 -20.51
CA ASP A 131 17.13 12.97 -19.90
C ASP A 131 16.02 14.01 -19.62
N ARG A 132 14.92 13.56 -19.00
CA ARG A 132 13.74 14.39 -18.80
C ARG A 132 13.87 15.44 -17.68
N PHE A 133 14.87 15.30 -16.82
CA PHE A 133 15.23 16.23 -15.74
C PHE A 133 16.71 16.03 -15.36
N SER A 134 17.33 17.02 -14.72
CA SER A 134 18.72 16.91 -14.26
C SER A 134 18.85 15.88 -13.12
N LYS A 135 19.94 15.10 -13.18
CA LYS A 135 20.29 14.09 -12.17
C LYS A 135 21.39 14.61 -11.23
N ASP A 136 21.95 15.78 -11.52
CA ASP A 136 23.20 16.30 -10.95
C ASP A 136 23.05 16.70 -9.47
N HIS A 137 21.81 16.91 -9.02
CA HIS A 137 21.50 17.32 -7.66
C HIS A 137 20.93 16.20 -6.79
N ILE A 138 20.81 14.97 -7.32
CA ILE A 138 20.30 13.83 -6.57
C ILE A 138 21.40 13.35 -5.61
N LYS A 139 21.35 13.85 -4.38
CA LYS A 139 22.32 13.56 -3.31
C LYS A 139 21.93 12.41 -2.40
N THR A 140 20.64 12.08 -2.34
CA THR A 140 20.13 11.00 -1.48
C THR A 140 19.41 9.94 -2.31
N LEU A 141 19.81 8.68 -2.14
CA LEU A 141 19.15 7.51 -2.70
C LEU A 141 18.57 6.67 -1.57
N ILE A 142 17.30 6.34 -1.68
CA ILE A 142 16.61 5.43 -0.77
C ILE A 142 16.12 4.23 -1.57
N LEU A 143 16.45 3.02 -1.12
CA LEU A 143 15.99 1.75 -1.67
C LEU A 143 15.07 1.09 -0.65
N ASP A 144 13.75 1.22 -0.81
CA ASP A 144 12.77 0.67 0.15
C ASP A 144 12.24 -0.68 -0.35
N GLU A 145 12.15 -1.67 0.55
CA GLU A 145 11.87 -3.08 0.20
C GLU A 145 12.86 -3.60 -0.88
N PHE A 146 14.16 -3.43 -0.62
CA PHE A 146 15.23 -3.75 -1.59
C PHE A 146 15.30 -5.22 -1.99
N ASP A 147 15.16 -6.12 -1.01
CA ASP A 147 15.03 -7.57 -1.20
C ASP A 147 13.99 -7.92 -2.29
N LYS A 148 12.86 -7.22 -2.27
CA LYS A 148 11.80 -7.42 -3.25
C LYS A 148 12.09 -6.83 -4.60
N SER A 149 12.86 -5.76 -4.67
CA SER A 149 13.31 -5.22 -5.95
C SER A 149 14.18 -6.23 -6.70
N LEU A 150 15.00 -7.00 -5.99
CA LEU A 150 15.81 -8.08 -6.58
C LEU A 150 14.94 -9.28 -7.01
N GLU A 151 14.01 -9.74 -6.16
CA GLU A 151 13.09 -10.84 -6.51
C GLU A 151 12.26 -10.57 -7.76
N VAL A 152 11.85 -9.32 -7.98
CA VAL A 152 11.07 -8.91 -9.16
C VAL A 152 11.95 -8.79 -10.41
N GLY A 153 13.27 -8.83 -10.26
CA GLY A 153 14.23 -8.78 -11.37
C GLY A 153 14.62 -7.36 -11.79
N PHE A 154 14.47 -6.35 -10.92
CA PHE A 154 14.84 -4.96 -11.24
C PHE A 154 16.34 -4.66 -11.14
N GLU A 155 17.19 -5.68 -11.02
CA GLU A 155 18.62 -5.49 -10.81
C GLU A 155 19.26 -4.64 -11.92
N TYR A 156 18.92 -4.94 -13.18
CA TYR A 156 19.47 -4.25 -14.33
C TYR A 156 19.07 -2.76 -14.37
N GLU A 157 17.79 -2.47 -14.16
CA GLU A 157 17.29 -1.10 -14.13
C GLU A 157 17.88 -0.31 -12.96
N MET A 158 17.95 -0.91 -11.76
CA MET A 158 18.56 -0.24 -10.60
C MET A 158 20.04 0.06 -10.85
N ARG A 159 20.79 -0.87 -11.42
CA ARG A 159 22.20 -0.67 -11.79
C ARG A 159 22.34 0.53 -12.75
N ASN A 160 21.53 0.58 -13.80
CA ASN A 160 21.57 1.68 -14.78
C ASN A 160 21.21 3.04 -14.18
N ILE A 161 20.26 3.06 -13.24
CA ILE A 161 19.88 4.29 -12.54
C ILE A 161 21.04 4.76 -11.66
N ILE A 162 21.57 3.89 -10.80
CA ILE A 162 22.58 4.25 -9.81
C ILE A 162 23.88 4.71 -10.48
N ASN A 163 24.27 4.09 -11.59
CA ASN A 163 25.46 4.48 -12.36
C ASN A 163 25.37 5.89 -12.98
N GLN A 164 24.16 6.46 -13.09
CA GLN A 164 23.95 7.82 -13.60
C GLN A 164 23.88 8.88 -12.48
N LEU A 165 23.95 8.47 -11.20
CA LEU A 165 23.89 9.38 -10.05
C LEU A 165 25.30 9.77 -9.60
N SER A 166 25.88 10.78 -10.25
CA SER A 166 27.25 11.24 -9.98
C SER A 166 27.43 11.93 -8.62
N SER A 167 26.39 12.57 -8.10
CA SER A 167 26.43 13.41 -6.88
C SER A 167 25.91 12.69 -5.63
N LEU A 168 25.90 11.36 -5.63
CA LEU A 168 25.23 10.58 -4.60
C LEU A 168 26.07 10.45 -3.31
N ASP A 169 25.72 11.27 -2.31
CA ASP A 169 26.39 11.32 -1.00
C ASP A 169 25.78 10.34 0.01
N LYS A 170 24.45 10.18 0.01
CA LYS A 170 23.73 9.40 1.02
C LYS A 170 22.94 8.24 0.41
N ARG A 171 23.08 7.06 1.00
CA ARG A 171 22.39 5.82 0.60
C ARG A 171 21.71 5.20 1.81
N ILE A 172 20.40 5.00 1.70
CA ILE A 172 19.59 4.34 2.73
C ILE A 172 18.92 3.13 2.09
N LEU A 173 19.19 1.95 2.62
CA LEU A 173 18.55 0.72 2.17
C LEU A 173 17.63 0.22 3.28
N THR A 174 16.40 -0.15 2.93
CA THR A 174 15.51 -0.84 3.84
C THR A 174 15.18 -2.24 3.31
N SER A 175 15.00 -3.18 4.24
CA SER A 175 14.54 -4.54 3.93
C SER A 175 13.82 -5.12 5.14
N ALA A 176 12.93 -6.07 4.90
CA ALA A 176 12.26 -6.84 5.95
C ALA A 176 12.88 -8.22 6.15
N THR A 177 13.98 -8.54 5.47
CA THR A 177 14.65 -9.84 5.53
C THR A 177 16.15 -9.64 5.79
N GLN A 178 16.79 -10.68 6.33
CA GLN A 178 18.24 -10.70 6.52
C GLN A 178 18.85 -11.65 5.50
N GLY A 179 20.06 -11.35 5.01
CA GLY A 179 20.82 -12.26 4.15
C GLY A 179 20.69 -12.00 2.65
N VAL A 180 20.02 -10.91 2.25
CA VAL A 180 20.07 -10.44 0.87
C VAL A 180 21.48 -9.98 0.57
N GLU A 181 22.14 -10.66 -0.38
CA GLU A 181 23.41 -10.22 -0.92
C GLU A 181 23.20 -8.88 -1.59
N ILE A 182 23.83 -7.83 -1.06
CA ILE A 182 23.70 -6.49 -1.62
C ILE A 182 24.71 -6.39 -2.76
N PRO A 183 24.25 -6.23 -4.01
CA PRO A 183 25.15 -6.18 -5.15
C PRO A 183 26.05 -4.94 -5.10
N ASP A 184 27.27 -5.07 -5.63
CA ASP A 184 28.28 -4.01 -5.62
C ASP A 184 27.81 -2.70 -6.27
N PHE A 185 26.92 -2.78 -7.28
CA PHE A 185 26.42 -1.60 -7.98
C PHE A 185 25.62 -0.67 -7.05
N VAL A 186 25.11 -1.16 -5.92
CA VAL A 186 24.41 -0.31 -4.94
C VAL A 186 25.38 0.68 -4.30
N GLY A 187 26.66 0.33 -4.18
CA GLY A 187 27.71 1.22 -3.70
C GLY A 187 27.64 1.53 -2.20
N LEU A 188 27.01 0.67 -1.39
CA LEU A 188 26.98 0.80 0.08
C LEU A 188 28.34 0.43 0.69
N ARG A 189 29.24 1.41 0.77
CA ARG A 189 30.57 1.23 1.38
C ARG A 189 30.47 1.35 2.91
N LYS A 190 30.89 0.31 3.65
CA LYS A 190 30.90 0.25 5.12
C LYS A 190 29.59 0.75 5.75
N PRO A 191 28.44 0.11 5.45
CA PRO A 191 27.14 0.59 5.93
C PRO A 191 26.96 0.36 7.43
N ASN A 192 26.31 1.31 8.10
CA ASN A 192 25.84 1.15 9.46
C ASN A 192 24.47 0.44 9.44
N THR A 193 24.38 -0.70 10.13
CA THR A 193 23.15 -1.51 10.13
C THR A 193 22.36 -1.30 11.41
N VAL A 194 21.09 -0.91 11.26
CA VAL A 194 20.09 -0.84 12.33
C VAL A 194 19.15 -2.04 12.15
N ASN A 195 19.17 -3.00 13.09
CA ASN A 195 18.44 -4.27 12.94
C ASN A 195 17.36 -4.46 14.00
N TYR A 196 16.11 -4.42 13.54
CA TYR A 196 14.88 -4.60 14.31
C TYR A 196 14.02 -5.77 13.81
N LEU A 197 14.57 -6.71 13.02
CA LEU A 197 13.81 -7.86 12.50
C LEU A 197 13.24 -8.75 13.60
N LYS A 198 13.97 -8.91 14.71
CA LYS A 198 13.57 -9.75 15.85
C LYS A 198 12.80 -8.98 16.94
N ALA A 199 12.73 -7.65 16.85
CA ALA A 199 12.12 -6.82 17.88
C ALA A 199 10.58 -6.86 17.87
N VAL A 200 9.98 -7.40 16.79
CA VAL A 200 8.53 -7.57 16.66
C VAL A 200 8.22 -9.07 16.67
N THR A 201 7.97 -9.63 17.85
CA THR A 201 7.27 -10.91 17.94
C THR A 201 5.84 -10.68 17.48
N SER A 202 5.55 -11.10 16.26
CA SER A 202 4.18 -11.10 15.75
C SER A 202 3.30 -11.92 16.71
N LYS A 203 2.24 -11.30 17.26
CA LYS A 203 1.19 -12.01 18.03
C LYS A 203 0.23 -12.79 17.11
N LEU A 204 0.56 -12.92 15.83
CA LEU A 204 -0.25 -13.61 14.84
C LEU A 204 -0.36 -15.09 15.20
N GLU A 205 -1.59 -15.54 15.40
CA GLU A 205 -1.88 -16.95 15.58
C GLU A 205 -1.94 -17.61 14.20
N ILE A 206 -1.21 -18.70 14.01
CA ILE A 206 -1.25 -19.47 12.77
C ILE A 206 -2.14 -20.68 13.02
N ARG A 207 -3.15 -20.88 12.17
CA ARG A 207 -4.05 -22.05 12.25
C ARG A 207 -4.15 -22.78 10.93
N THR A 208 -4.20 -24.10 10.99
CA THR A 208 -4.33 -24.95 9.81
C THR A 208 -5.78 -25.36 9.59
N VAL A 209 -6.27 -25.19 8.36
CA VAL A 209 -7.57 -25.69 7.92
C VAL A 209 -7.35 -26.79 6.88
N VAL A 210 -7.78 -28.00 7.19
CA VAL A 210 -7.57 -29.16 6.33
C VAL A 210 -8.71 -29.31 5.35
N SER A 211 -8.38 -29.33 4.06
CA SER A 211 -9.31 -29.64 2.98
C SER A 211 -9.30 -31.14 2.69
N PRO A 212 -10.47 -31.79 2.59
CA PRO A 212 -10.55 -33.21 2.23
C PRO A 212 -10.14 -33.47 0.78
N ALA A 213 -10.25 -32.45 -0.10
CA ALA A 213 -9.95 -32.52 -1.51
C ALA A 213 -8.78 -31.60 -1.88
N LYS A 214 -8.11 -31.92 -2.99
CA LYS A 214 -7.02 -31.08 -3.51
C LYS A 214 -7.51 -29.71 -3.99
N ASN A 215 -8.74 -29.66 -4.52
CA ASN A 215 -9.44 -28.41 -4.78
C ASN A 215 -10.02 -27.87 -3.47
N LYS A 216 -9.48 -26.74 -3.00
CA LYS A 216 -9.76 -26.18 -1.67
C LYS A 216 -10.91 -25.16 -1.67
N LEU A 217 -11.61 -24.95 -2.79
CA LEU A 217 -12.67 -23.92 -2.93
C LEU A 217 -13.81 -24.08 -1.93
N ASN A 218 -14.35 -25.29 -1.75
CA ASN A 218 -15.42 -25.51 -0.77
C ASN A 218 -14.92 -25.30 0.67
N THR A 219 -13.69 -25.71 0.97
CA THR A 219 -13.07 -25.47 2.29
C THR A 219 -12.88 -23.98 2.55
N LEU A 220 -12.47 -23.21 1.53
CA LEU A 220 -12.41 -21.76 1.59
C LEU A 220 -13.79 -21.16 1.90
N LEU A 221 -14.85 -21.59 1.21
CA LEU A 221 -16.22 -21.14 1.49
C LEU A 221 -16.63 -21.42 2.95
N HIS A 222 -16.39 -22.63 3.45
CA HIS A 222 -16.71 -22.97 4.83
C HIS A 222 -15.93 -22.14 5.83
N LEU A 223 -14.64 -21.89 5.59
CA LEU A 223 -13.84 -21.01 6.43
C LEU A 223 -14.36 -19.57 6.39
N LEU A 224 -14.70 -19.03 5.22
CA LEU A 224 -15.27 -17.68 5.11
C LEU A 224 -16.60 -17.57 5.85
N ASN A 225 -17.44 -18.60 5.80
CA ASN A 225 -18.68 -18.64 6.58
C ASN A 225 -18.43 -18.76 8.08
N HIS A 226 -17.40 -19.49 8.51
CA HIS A 226 -16.96 -19.53 9.91
C HIS A 226 -16.48 -18.15 10.40
N LEU A 227 -15.75 -17.41 9.58
CA LEU A 227 -15.22 -16.08 9.91
C LEU A 227 -16.28 -14.98 9.84
N GLY A 228 -17.37 -15.21 9.10
CA GLY A 228 -18.47 -14.28 8.95
C GLY A 228 -18.11 -13.06 8.09
N ASN A 229 -18.34 -11.88 8.66
CA ASN A 229 -18.21 -10.59 7.96
C ASN A 229 -16.93 -9.82 8.31
N LYS A 230 -15.96 -10.51 8.91
CA LYS A 230 -14.65 -9.95 9.23
C LYS A 230 -13.89 -9.61 7.94
N GLN A 231 -13.09 -8.55 7.97
CA GLN A 231 -12.25 -8.17 6.84
C GLN A 231 -10.97 -9.00 6.79
N GLY A 232 -10.58 -9.46 5.60
CA GLY A 232 -9.34 -10.21 5.41
C GLY A 232 -8.92 -10.39 3.95
N ILE A 233 -7.71 -10.93 3.78
CA ILE A 233 -7.11 -11.22 2.47
C ILE A 233 -7.00 -12.72 2.24
N VAL A 234 -7.28 -13.16 1.01
CA VAL A 234 -6.97 -14.50 0.51
C VAL A 234 -5.81 -14.42 -0.47
N PHE A 235 -4.69 -15.05 -0.12
CA PHE A 235 -3.51 -15.10 -0.98
C PHE A 235 -3.54 -16.31 -1.91
N CYS A 236 -3.38 -16.01 -3.19
CA CYS A 236 -3.08 -16.96 -4.25
C CYS A 236 -1.69 -16.67 -4.83
N ASN A 237 -1.01 -17.68 -5.37
CA ASN A 237 0.31 -17.53 -5.97
C ASN A 237 0.18 -16.98 -7.41
N LEU A 238 -0.86 -17.41 -8.14
CA LEU A 238 -1.03 -17.12 -9.57
C LEU A 238 -2.30 -16.32 -9.87
N LYS A 239 -2.28 -15.57 -10.98
CA LYS A 239 -3.44 -14.80 -11.47
C LYS A 239 -4.62 -15.71 -11.81
N ASP A 240 -4.36 -16.87 -12.42
CA ASP A 240 -5.44 -17.80 -12.79
C ASP A 240 -6.11 -18.40 -11.56
N SER A 241 -5.37 -18.62 -10.47
CA SER A 241 -5.92 -19.02 -9.18
C SER A 241 -6.87 -17.95 -8.62
N ILE A 242 -6.54 -16.66 -8.77
CA ILE A 242 -7.44 -15.57 -8.37
C ILE A 242 -8.74 -15.63 -9.17
N ASN A 243 -8.66 -15.78 -10.50
CA ASN A 243 -9.86 -15.87 -11.34
C ASN A 243 -10.74 -17.06 -10.94
N ASN A 244 -10.14 -18.23 -10.70
CA ASN A 244 -10.86 -19.43 -10.28
C ASN A 244 -11.56 -19.24 -8.93
N VAL A 245 -10.87 -18.67 -7.94
CA VAL A 245 -11.45 -18.37 -6.63
C VAL A 245 -12.55 -17.31 -6.77
N SER A 246 -12.32 -16.27 -7.56
CA SER A 246 -13.25 -15.16 -7.78
C SER A 246 -14.56 -15.64 -8.39
N THR A 247 -14.51 -16.34 -9.53
CA THR A 247 -15.71 -16.90 -10.18
C THR A 247 -16.47 -17.84 -9.27
N PHE A 248 -15.76 -18.66 -8.47
CA PHE A 248 -16.42 -19.53 -7.51
C PHE A 248 -17.14 -18.73 -6.41
N LEU A 249 -16.49 -17.72 -5.81
CA LEU A 249 -17.09 -16.89 -4.77
C LEU A 249 -18.25 -16.03 -5.29
N GLU A 250 -18.18 -15.55 -6.54
CA GLU A 250 -19.30 -14.90 -7.23
C GLU A 250 -20.51 -15.83 -7.34
N SER A 251 -20.30 -17.10 -7.73
CA SER A 251 -21.39 -18.11 -7.79
C SER A 251 -22.03 -18.42 -6.44
N LYS A 252 -21.36 -18.03 -5.34
CA LYS A 252 -21.83 -18.16 -3.95
C LYS A 252 -22.31 -16.83 -3.36
N ASN A 253 -22.43 -15.79 -4.19
CA ASN A 253 -22.85 -14.44 -3.80
C ASN A 253 -21.97 -13.83 -2.69
N ILE A 254 -20.67 -14.11 -2.71
CA ILE A 254 -19.70 -13.53 -1.78
C ILE A 254 -19.03 -12.33 -2.44
N LYS A 255 -19.36 -11.12 -1.97
CA LYS A 255 -18.70 -9.89 -2.41
C LYS A 255 -17.21 -9.90 -2.05
N HIS A 256 -16.37 -9.59 -3.03
CA HIS A 256 -14.92 -9.53 -2.87
C HIS A 256 -14.28 -8.59 -3.90
N GLY A 257 -13.06 -8.14 -3.62
CA GLY A 257 -12.19 -7.51 -4.60
C GLY A 257 -11.10 -8.47 -5.06
N CYS A 258 -10.59 -8.25 -6.28
CA CYS A 258 -9.40 -8.94 -6.78
C CYS A 258 -8.23 -7.95 -6.84
N PHE A 259 -7.01 -8.45 -6.64
CA PHE A 259 -5.81 -7.62 -6.68
C PHE A 259 -4.61 -8.39 -7.24
N SER A 260 -4.33 -8.18 -8.53
CA SER A 260 -3.20 -8.82 -9.21
C SER A 260 -2.45 -7.83 -10.09
N GLY A 261 -1.18 -8.14 -10.41
CA GLY A 261 -0.34 -7.29 -11.26
C GLY A 261 -0.85 -7.13 -12.70
N GLY A 262 -1.70 -8.06 -13.16
CA GLY A 262 -2.27 -8.04 -14.51
C GLY A 262 -3.59 -7.27 -14.65
N MET A 263 -4.00 -6.51 -13.63
CA MET A 263 -5.18 -5.64 -13.66
C MET A 263 -4.82 -4.22 -14.11
N GLU A 264 -5.77 -3.50 -14.71
CA GLU A 264 -5.58 -2.08 -14.95
C GLU A 264 -5.43 -1.30 -13.64
N GLN A 265 -4.62 -0.24 -13.65
CA GLN A 265 -4.36 0.54 -12.44
C GLN A 265 -5.64 1.13 -11.82
N LYS A 266 -6.61 1.50 -12.66
CA LYS A 266 -7.90 2.05 -12.21
C LYS A 266 -8.70 1.00 -11.44
N ASP A 267 -8.70 -0.25 -11.90
CA ASP A 267 -9.44 -1.34 -11.26
C ASP A 267 -8.76 -1.77 -9.97
N ARG A 268 -7.42 -1.84 -9.95
CA ARG A 268 -6.63 -2.05 -8.73
C ARG A 268 -6.98 -1.01 -7.66
N GLU A 269 -6.97 0.26 -8.04
CA GLU A 269 -7.32 1.35 -7.13
C GLU A 269 -8.76 1.22 -6.60
N ARG A 270 -9.74 0.92 -7.47
CA ARG A 270 -11.13 0.68 -7.08
C ARG A 270 -11.27 -0.50 -6.11
N SER A 271 -10.60 -1.62 -6.36
CA SER A 271 -10.66 -2.79 -5.47
C SER A 271 -10.12 -2.48 -4.08
N LEU A 272 -9.03 -1.70 -3.99
CA LEU A 272 -8.51 -1.25 -2.70
C LEU A 272 -9.45 -0.26 -2.00
N ILE A 273 -10.07 0.67 -2.74
CA ILE A 273 -11.04 1.63 -2.18
C ILE A 273 -12.22 0.88 -1.56
N LYS A 274 -12.83 -0.05 -2.31
CA LYS A 274 -13.94 -0.88 -1.83
C LYS A 274 -13.55 -1.73 -0.62
N PHE A 275 -12.30 -2.17 -0.56
CA PHE A 275 -11.81 -2.93 0.59
C PHE A 275 -11.67 -2.03 1.83
N ARG A 276 -11.00 -0.86 1.68
CA ARG A 276 -10.78 0.09 2.77
C ARG A 276 -12.08 0.58 3.40
N ASN A 277 -13.06 0.93 2.57
CA ASN A 277 -14.34 1.47 3.05
C ASN A 277 -15.36 0.40 3.45
N GLY A 278 -15.02 -0.89 3.33
CA GLY A 278 -15.85 -2.00 3.75
C GLY A 278 -16.97 -2.43 2.78
N THR A 279 -17.04 -1.87 1.56
CA THR A 279 -17.90 -2.40 0.49
C THR A 279 -17.55 -3.83 0.13
N ASN A 280 -16.25 -4.16 0.14
CA ASN A 280 -15.75 -5.52 0.01
C ASN A 280 -15.06 -5.93 1.31
N GLN A 281 -15.55 -6.98 1.97
CA GLN A 281 -14.91 -7.51 3.17
C GLN A 281 -13.72 -8.44 2.85
N LEU A 282 -13.65 -8.93 1.62
CA LEU A 282 -12.63 -9.88 1.18
C LEU A 282 -11.84 -9.30 0.02
N LEU A 283 -10.52 -9.46 0.07
CA LEU A 283 -9.63 -9.15 -1.05
C LEU A 283 -8.84 -10.40 -1.44
N ILE A 284 -8.93 -10.82 -2.69
CA ILE A 284 -8.16 -11.95 -3.24
C ILE A 284 -6.95 -11.38 -3.96
N ALA A 285 -5.74 -11.73 -3.55
CA ALA A 285 -4.54 -11.07 -4.03
C ALA A 285 -3.37 -12.04 -4.31
N THR A 286 -2.46 -11.63 -5.19
CA THR A 286 -1.12 -12.24 -5.29
C THR A 286 -0.12 -11.53 -4.39
N ASP A 287 0.96 -12.22 -4.03
CA ASP A 287 2.08 -11.66 -3.25
C ASP A 287 2.60 -10.36 -3.83
N LEU A 288 2.94 -10.38 -5.11
CA LEU A 288 3.54 -9.24 -5.79
C LEU A 288 2.61 -8.04 -5.78
N ALA A 289 1.31 -8.27 -5.95
CA ALA A 289 0.33 -7.20 -5.94
C ALA A 289 0.19 -6.64 -4.51
N ALA A 290 0.05 -7.47 -3.49
CA ALA A 290 -0.21 -7.04 -2.11
C ALA A 290 0.95 -6.32 -1.40
N ARG A 291 2.11 -6.13 -2.05
CA ARG A 291 3.25 -5.41 -1.49
C ARG A 291 3.02 -3.89 -1.48
N GLY A 292 3.15 -3.29 -0.30
CA GLY A 292 2.94 -1.86 -0.10
C GLY A 292 1.49 -1.42 -0.35
N ILE A 293 0.53 -2.36 -0.28
CA ILE A 293 -0.89 -1.96 -0.26
C ILE A 293 -1.18 -1.29 1.09
N ASP A 294 -1.74 -0.10 1.01
CA ASP A 294 -2.32 0.56 2.17
C ASP A 294 -3.76 0.07 2.35
N VAL A 295 -3.87 -0.94 3.21
CA VAL A 295 -5.14 -1.53 3.65
C VAL A 295 -5.29 -1.36 5.16
N PRO A 296 -6.53 -1.24 5.67
CA PRO A 296 -6.82 -1.19 7.09
C PRO A 296 -6.30 -2.45 7.79
N GLU A 297 -6.30 -2.40 9.12
CA GLU A 297 -6.05 -3.58 9.92
C GLU A 297 -7.08 -4.67 9.58
N MET A 298 -6.58 -5.89 9.38
CA MET A 298 -7.38 -7.04 8.98
C MET A 298 -7.50 -8.03 10.13
N SER A 299 -8.65 -8.69 10.22
CA SER A 299 -8.89 -9.69 11.26
C SER A 299 -8.22 -11.03 10.93
N PHE A 300 -8.04 -11.33 9.63
CA PHE A 300 -7.46 -12.59 9.20
C PHE A 300 -6.72 -12.52 7.87
N ILE A 301 -5.84 -13.49 7.66
CA ILE A 301 -5.25 -13.84 6.36
C ILE A 301 -5.56 -15.29 6.05
N ILE A 302 -5.81 -15.59 4.79
CA ILE A 302 -5.98 -16.96 4.30
C ILE A 302 -4.91 -17.23 3.24
N HIS A 303 -3.99 -18.15 3.52
CA HIS A 303 -3.10 -18.73 2.53
C HIS A 303 -3.88 -19.84 1.79
N TYR A 304 -4.59 -19.46 0.73
CA TYR A 304 -5.27 -20.42 -0.14
C TYR A 304 -4.24 -21.27 -0.88
N GLU A 305 -3.19 -20.65 -1.39
CA GLU A 305 -1.98 -21.32 -1.86
C GLU A 305 -0.81 -20.95 -0.95
N LEU A 306 0.08 -21.90 -0.67
CA LEU A 306 1.22 -21.68 0.20
C LEU A 306 2.33 -20.92 -0.54
N PRO A 307 3.01 -19.96 0.11
CA PRO A 307 4.20 -19.34 -0.47
C PRO A 307 5.34 -20.37 -0.58
N GLN A 308 6.27 -20.15 -1.49
CA GLN A 308 7.40 -21.07 -1.70
C GLN A 308 8.53 -20.83 -0.69
N ALA A 309 8.61 -19.61 -0.15
CA ALA A 309 9.69 -19.18 0.73
C ALA A 309 9.17 -18.54 2.04
N ILE A 310 9.98 -18.59 3.10
CA ILE A 310 9.63 -18.04 4.43
C ILE A 310 9.52 -16.51 4.41
N GLU A 311 10.27 -15.86 3.52
CA GLU A 311 10.24 -14.43 3.32
C GLU A 311 8.83 -14.03 2.87
N GLU A 312 8.32 -14.65 1.79
CA GLU A 312 6.95 -14.42 1.30
C GLU A 312 5.90 -14.67 2.37
N PHE A 313 6.03 -15.77 3.13
CA PHE A 313 5.14 -16.06 4.26
C PHE A 313 5.14 -14.94 5.29
N THR A 314 6.32 -14.45 5.67
CA THR A 314 6.50 -13.32 6.59
C THR A 314 5.88 -12.03 6.04
N HIS A 315 6.02 -11.76 4.73
CA HIS A 315 5.43 -10.57 4.11
C HIS A 315 3.91 -10.61 4.00
N ARG A 316 3.33 -11.78 3.68
CA ARG A 316 1.87 -11.98 3.71
C ARG A 316 1.38 -11.70 5.11
N ASN A 317 1.97 -12.36 6.09
CA ASN A 317 1.59 -12.26 7.49
C ASN A 317 1.77 -10.87 8.08
N GLY A 318 2.77 -10.11 7.64
CA GLY A 318 2.96 -8.71 8.02
C GLY A 318 1.87 -7.74 7.52
N ARG A 319 0.88 -8.22 6.76
CA ARG A 319 -0.31 -7.45 6.38
C ARG A 319 -1.40 -7.52 7.46
N THR A 320 -1.41 -8.56 8.29
CA THR A 320 -2.19 -8.63 9.54
C THR A 320 -1.31 -8.30 10.72
N ALA A 321 -1.86 -7.62 11.72
CA ALA A 321 -1.12 -7.13 12.88
C ALA A 321 0.00 -6.12 12.52
N ARG A 322 -0.41 -4.88 12.20
CA ARG A 322 0.45 -3.72 12.49
C ARG A 322 0.64 -3.69 14.02
N VAL A 323 1.88 -3.49 14.49
CA VAL A 323 2.51 -3.39 15.85
C VAL A 323 1.70 -3.72 17.14
N SER A 324 0.37 -3.67 17.15
CA SER A 324 -0.52 -3.83 18.31
C SER A 324 -1.69 -4.83 18.16
N ALA A 325 -2.03 -5.32 16.96
CA ALA A 325 -3.30 -6.06 16.77
C ALA A 325 -3.19 -7.61 16.85
N GLU A 326 -4.25 -8.24 17.36
CA GLU A 326 -4.49 -9.69 17.30
C GLU A 326 -5.12 -10.07 15.95
N GLY A 327 -4.52 -11.03 15.24
CA GLY A 327 -5.05 -11.54 13.98
C GLY A 327 -4.75 -13.02 13.83
N THR A 328 -5.46 -13.69 12.93
CA THR A 328 -5.25 -15.13 12.66
C THR A 328 -4.87 -15.35 11.20
N ALA A 329 -3.75 -16.02 10.96
CA ALA A 329 -3.36 -16.52 9.65
C ALA A 329 -3.82 -17.96 9.49
N PHE A 330 -4.76 -18.19 8.57
CA PHE A 330 -5.26 -19.50 8.21
C PHE A 330 -4.46 -20.06 7.04
N VAL A 331 -3.98 -21.28 7.20
CA VAL A 331 -3.30 -22.05 6.16
C VAL A 331 -4.24 -23.13 5.65
N LEU A 332 -4.64 -23.03 4.38
CA LEU A 332 -5.45 -24.07 3.73
C LEU A 332 -4.53 -25.10 3.11
N LYS A 333 -4.59 -26.33 3.62
CA LYS A 333 -3.84 -27.46 3.04
C LYS A 333 -4.77 -28.57 2.65
N TRP A 334 -4.43 -29.30 1.60
CA TRP A 334 -5.08 -30.60 1.35
C TRP A 334 -4.62 -31.62 2.41
N LYS A 335 -5.47 -32.57 2.79
CA LYS A 335 -5.18 -33.58 3.82
C LYS A 335 -3.85 -34.32 3.63
N ASP A 336 -3.46 -34.57 2.38
CA ASP A 336 -2.24 -35.30 2.02
C ASP A 336 -1.08 -34.36 1.65
N GLU A 337 -1.28 -33.03 1.75
CA GLU A 337 -0.25 -32.01 1.49
C GLU A 337 0.59 -31.77 2.75
N ARG A 338 1.91 -31.87 2.61
CA ARG A 338 2.87 -31.52 3.66
C ARG A 338 3.04 -30.01 3.72
N LEU A 339 3.05 -29.46 4.94
CA LEU A 339 3.37 -28.05 5.13
C LEU A 339 4.90 -27.84 5.02
N PRO A 340 5.35 -26.70 4.48
CA PRO A 340 6.75 -26.31 4.54
C PRO A 340 7.27 -26.22 5.98
N ASP A 341 8.56 -26.50 6.17
CA ASP A 341 9.20 -26.53 7.50
C ASP A 341 9.12 -25.21 8.26
N PHE A 342 8.93 -24.10 7.56
CA PHE A 342 8.82 -22.78 8.16
C PHE A 342 7.42 -22.49 8.75
N ILE A 343 6.41 -23.30 8.42
CA ILE A 343 5.06 -23.22 9.01
C ILE A 343 5.00 -24.19 10.19
N LYS A 344 5.56 -23.76 11.34
CA LYS A 344 5.55 -24.53 12.59
C LYS A 344 4.42 -24.07 13.50
N HIS A 345 3.93 -24.96 14.38
CA HIS A 345 2.94 -24.64 15.41
C HIS A 345 1.60 -24.09 14.88
N ALA A 346 1.08 -24.69 13.81
CA ALA A 346 -0.20 -24.31 13.22
C ALA A 346 -1.31 -25.28 13.65
N ASP A 347 -1.92 -25.01 14.81
CA ASP A 347 -2.99 -25.86 15.37
C ASP A 347 -4.18 -26.00 14.41
N LEU A 348 -4.85 -27.14 14.47
CA LEU A 348 -6.01 -27.41 13.61
C LEU A 348 -7.18 -26.50 14.01
N GLN A 349 -7.69 -25.76 13.04
CA GLN A 349 -8.93 -25.00 13.20
C GLN A 349 -10.13 -25.87 12.83
N ASP A 350 -11.04 -26.04 13.77
CA ASP A 350 -12.37 -26.55 13.48
C ASP A 350 -13.25 -25.43 12.89
N ILE A 351 -13.75 -25.65 11.68
CA ILE A 351 -14.65 -24.74 10.95
C ILE A 351 -16.08 -25.31 10.84
N SER A 352 -16.42 -26.30 11.67
CA SER A 352 -17.75 -26.94 11.71
C SER A 352 -18.86 -25.94 12.05
N LYS A 353 -18.59 -25.00 12.98
CA LYS A 353 -19.50 -23.93 13.34
C LYS A 353 -19.44 -22.81 12.30
N GLN A 354 -20.55 -22.54 11.62
CA GLN A 354 -20.63 -21.42 10.68
C GLN A 354 -21.20 -20.20 11.40
N ALA A 355 -20.64 -19.02 11.12
CA ALA A 355 -21.23 -17.75 11.55
C ALA A 355 -22.32 -17.34 10.55
N GLU A 356 -23.32 -16.59 11.02
CA GLU A 356 -24.27 -15.94 10.13
C GLU A 356 -23.60 -14.74 9.45
N ARG A 357 -23.65 -14.71 8.12
CA ARG A 357 -23.21 -13.54 7.34
C ARG A 357 -24.39 -12.61 7.14
N SER A 358 -24.28 -11.39 7.65
CA SER A 358 -25.23 -10.33 7.34
C SER A 358 -24.91 -9.70 5.98
N PRO A 359 -25.90 -9.10 5.29
CA PRO A 359 -25.66 -8.33 4.08
C PRO A 359 -24.63 -7.23 4.31
N VAL A 360 -23.79 -6.95 3.31
CA VAL A 360 -22.82 -5.85 3.39
C VAL A 360 -23.57 -4.52 3.46
N PHE A 361 -23.27 -3.74 4.51
CA PHE A 361 -23.93 -2.47 4.76
C PHE A 361 -23.50 -1.37 3.78
N TRP A 362 -22.23 -1.37 3.36
CA TRP A 362 -21.67 -0.30 2.52
C TRP A 362 -21.70 -0.64 1.03
N GLU A 363 -22.04 0.36 0.22
CA GLU A 363 -21.84 0.39 -1.23
C GLU A 363 -20.98 1.60 -1.60
N THR A 364 -20.19 1.50 -2.68
CA THR A 364 -19.29 2.58 -3.10
C THR A 364 -19.86 3.32 -4.31
N LEU A 365 -20.05 4.63 -4.16
CA LEU A 365 -20.42 5.52 -5.25
C LEU A 365 -19.20 6.26 -5.80
N PHE A 366 -19.08 6.31 -7.12
CA PHE A 366 -18.13 7.18 -7.81
C PHE A 366 -18.74 8.56 -8.03
N VAL A 367 -17.92 9.59 -7.88
CA VAL A 367 -18.26 10.99 -8.17
C VAL A 367 -17.22 11.55 -9.15
N SER A 368 -17.66 12.05 -10.31
CA SER A 368 -16.75 12.50 -11.38
C SER A 368 -15.99 13.82 -11.13
N GLY A 369 -16.02 14.34 -9.90
CA GLY A 369 -15.36 15.59 -9.50
C GLY A 369 -14.29 15.36 -8.44
N GLY A 370 -13.15 16.06 -8.58
CA GLY A 370 -11.99 15.90 -7.68
C GLY A 370 -11.29 17.22 -7.34
N ARG A 371 -10.07 17.11 -6.78
CA ARG A 371 -9.27 18.28 -6.34
C ARG A 371 -9.02 19.30 -7.45
N LYS A 372 -8.80 18.87 -8.70
CA LYS A 372 -8.61 19.79 -9.84
C LYS A 372 -9.82 20.69 -10.09
N ASP A 373 -11.00 20.22 -9.71
CA ASP A 373 -12.25 20.98 -9.81
C ASP A 373 -12.50 21.88 -8.59
N LYS A 374 -11.50 22.02 -7.70
CA LYS A 374 -11.58 22.72 -6.40
C LYS A 374 -12.64 22.12 -5.46
N ILE A 375 -12.90 20.83 -5.60
CA ILE A 375 -13.82 20.09 -4.73
C ILE A 375 -13.01 19.55 -3.55
N SER A 376 -13.49 19.82 -2.33
CA SER A 376 -12.96 19.28 -1.08
C SER A 376 -13.80 18.11 -0.56
N LYS A 377 -13.27 17.35 0.42
CA LYS A 377 -14.05 16.30 1.10
C LYS A 377 -15.31 16.87 1.76
N GLY A 378 -15.22 18.08 2.34
CA GLY A 378 -16.36 18.75 2.97
C GLY A 378 -17.45 19.15 1.98
N ASP A 379 -17.10 19.49 0.74
CA ASP A 379 -18.10 19.78 -0.30
C ASP A 379 -18.88 18.51 -0.67
N ILE A 380 -18.20 17.38 -0.82
CA ILE A 380 -18.83 16.08 -1.09
C ILE A 380 -19.72 15.69 0.08
N ALA A 381 -19.23 15.76 1.32
CA ALA A 381 -20.03 15.47 2.50
C ALA A 381 -21.29 16.37 2.56
N GLY A 382 -21.14 17.67 2.25
CA GLY A 382 -22.25 18.60 2.17
C GLY A 382 -23.29 18.22 1.12
N LEU A 383 -22.88 17.72 -0.05
CA LEU A 383 -23.79 17.24 -1.09
C LEU A 383 -24.62 16.05 -0.60
N PHE A 384 -23.97 15.03 -0.06
CA PHE A 384 -24.63 13.80 0.41
C PHE A 384 -25.52 14.02 1.64
N ILE A 385 -25.12 14.88 2.57
CA ILE A 385 -25.91 15.18 3.78
C ILE A 385 -27.08 16.13 3.44
N LYS A 386 -26.81 17.26 2.78
CA LYS A 386 -27.83 18.30 2.58
C LYS A 386 -28.82 17.96 1.47
N GLN A 387 -28.33 17.48 0.33
CA GLN A 387 -29.18 17.14 -0.83
C GLN A 387 -29.60 15.67 -0.80
N GLY A 388 -28.68 14.79 -0.39
CA GLY A 388 -28.94 13.35 -0.30
C GLY A 388 -29.71 12.95 0.97
N LYS A 389 -29.86 13.87 1.93
CA LYS A 389 -30.53 13.66 3.22
C LYS A 389 -29.93 12.53 4.06
N LEU A 390 -28.65 12.21 3.87
CA LEU A 390 -27.94 11.28 4.75
C LEU A 390 -27.66 11.90 6.11
N SER A 391 -27.76 11.10 7.17
CA SER A 391 -27.19 11.46 8.46
C SER A 391 -25.65 11.37 8.41
N LYS A 392 -24.97 11.94 9.41
CA LYS A 392 -23.49 11.89 9.46
C LYS A 392 -22.98 10.47 9.62
N GLU A 393 -23.72 9.63 10.32
CA GLU A 393 -23.39 8.23 10.61
C GLU A 393 -23.59 7.33 9.39
N GLN A 394 -24.47 7.74 8.46
CA GLN A 394 -24.71 7.06 7.20
C GLN A 394 -23.70 7.44 6.10
N LEU A 395 -22.86 8.46 6.32
CA LEU A 395 -21.83 8.84 5.38
C LEU A 395 -20.50 8.18 5.77
N GLY A 396 -20.12 7.16 5.01
CA GLY A 396 -18.84 6.47 5.21
C GLY A 396 -17.66 7.23 4.64
N ASP A 397 -16.57 6.52 4.40
CA ASP A 397 -15.33 7.11 3.91
C ASP A 397 -15.49 7.85 2.58
N ILE A 398 -14.90 9.06 2.52
CA ILE A 398 -14.74 9.85 1.30
C ILE A 398 -13.29 9.82 0.87
N GLU A 399 -13.02 9.16 -0.25
CA GLU A 399 -11.71 9.13 -0.88
C GLU A 399 -11.66 10.12 -2.06
N LEU A 400 -11.06 11.28 -1.81
CA LEU A 400 -10.93 12.36 -2.79
C LEU A 400 -9.62 12.28 -3.58
N LYS A 401 -9.74 12.09 -4.89
CA LYS A 401 -8.64 12.04 -5.87
C LYS A 401 -8.51 13.36 -6.63
N GLN A 402 -7.56 13.40 -7.57
CA GLN A 402 -7.33 14.58 -8.42
C GLN A 402 -8.53 14.89 -9.32
N ASP A 403 -9.07 13.88 -9.98
CA ASP A 403 -10.08 14.04 -11.03
C ASP A 403 -11.46 13.47 -10.65
N CYS A 404 -11.56 12.77 -9.51
CA CYS A 404 -12.77 12.11 -9.04
C CYS A 404 -12.78 11.95 -7.51
N ALA A 405 -13.86 11.38 -6.99
CA ALA A 405 -13.95 10.91 -5.61
C ALA A 405 -14.78 9.62 -5.52
N PHE A 406 -14.63 8.93 -4.39
CA PHE A 406 -15.39 7.74 -4.04
C PHE A 406 -16.01 7.94 -2.66
N VAL A 407 -17.26 7.52 -2.49
CA VAL A 407 -18.03 7.74 -1.27
C VAL A 407 -18.71 6.43 -0.86
N ALA A 408 -18.47 5.98 0.36
CA ALA A 408 -19.21 4.86 0.94
C ALA A 408 -20.55 5.33 1.51
N VAL A 409 -21.62 4.64 1.13
CA VAL A 409 -23.01 4.92 1.57
C VAL A 409 -23.74 3.61 1.89
N PRO A 410 -24.87 3.64 2.63
CA PRO A 410 -25.61 2.43 2.95
C PRO A 410 -26.20 1.83 1.67
N SER A 411 -26.03 0.52 1.50
CA SER A 411 -26.43 -0.21 0.28
C SER A 411 -27.92 -0.05 -0.03
N THR A 412 -28.75 0.06 1.01
CA THR A 412 -30.20 0.29 0.91
C THR A 412 -30.58 1.67 0.38
N LEU A 413 -29.70 2.67 0.46
CA LEU A 413 -29.96 4.06 0.03
C LEU A 413 -29.32 4.39 -1.33
N THR A 414 -28.53 3.48 -1.90
CA THR A 414 -27.73 3.68 -3.11
C THR A 414 -28.55 4.20 -4.29
N ALA A 415 -29.67 3.52 -4.62
CA ALA A 415 -30.50 3.87 -5.77
C ALA A 415 -31.12 5.28 -5.64
N GLU A 416 -31.67 5.59 -4.46
CA GLU A 416 -32.26 6.90 -4.15
C GLU A 416 -31.22 8.02 -4.21
N LEU A 417 -30.01 7.78 -3.70
CA LEU A 417 -28.92 8.76 -3.73
C LEU A 417 -28.44 9.03 -5.16
N ILE A 418 -28.29 7.99 -5.99
CA ILE A 418 -27.90 8.16 -7.39
C ILE A 418 -28.96 8.98 -8.13
N GLU A 419 -30.24 8.66 -7.96
CA GLU A 419 -31.34 9.38 -8.60
C GLU A 419 -31.33 10.87 -8.23
N LYS A 420 -31.17 11.17 -6.94
CA LYS A 420 -31.20 12.56 -6.43
C LYS A 420 -29.95 13.37 -6.75
N LEU A 421 -28.77 12.75 -6.66
CA LEU A 421 -27.50 13.47 -6.64
C LEU A 421 -26.77 13.43 -7.98
N ASN A 422 -27.05 12.46 -8.85
CA ASN A 422 -26.45 12.44 -10.18
C ASN A 422 -26.85 13.73 -10.92
N ASN A 423 -25.93 14.31 -11.68
CA ASN A 423 -26.10 15.60 -12.36
C ASN A 423 -26.20 16.83 -11.46
N SER A 424 -26.04 16.70 -10.14
CA SER A 424 -25.95 17.85 -9.24
C SER A 424 -24.71 18.71 -9.54
N ARG A 425 -24.79 19.98 -9.14
CA ARG A 425 -23.67 20.92 -9.28
C ARG A 425 -22.89 20.97 -7.98
N LEU A 426 -21.60 20.62 -8.06
CA LEU A 426 -20.65 20.73 -6.96
C LEU A 426 -19.58 21.74 -7.33
N LYS A 427 -19.55 22.88 -6.62
CA LYS A 427 -18.80 24.09 -7.02
C LYS A 427 -19.17 24.50 -8.46
N LYS A 428 -18.18 24.53 -9.36
CA LYS A 428 -18.38 24.92 -10.76
C LYS A 428 -18.66 23.71 -11.68
N LYS A 429 -18.56 22.48 -11.17
CA LYS A 429 -18.67 21.25 -11.97
C LYS A 429 -20.02 20.57 -11.79
N LYS A 430 -20.58 20.08 -12.88
CA LYS A 430 -21.69 19.13 -12.88
C LYS A 430 -21.12 17.73 -12.70
N VAL A 431 -21.45 17.07 -11.59
CA VAL A 431 -20.88 15.75 -11.26
C VAL A 431 -21.79 14.62 -11.75
N ARG A 432 -21.17 13.52 -12.18
CA ARG A 432 -21.85 12.25 -12.45
C ARG A 432 -21.63 11.34 -11.25
N ILE A 433 -22.70 10.71 -10.79
CA ILE A 433 -22.69 9.80 -9.65
C ILE A 433 -23.30 8.49 -10.08
N TYR A 434 -22.58 7.40 -9.83
CA TYR A 434 -23.01 6.03 -10.13
C TYR A 434 -22.27 5.04 -9.23
N GLU A 435 -22.87 3.86 -9.04
CA GLU A 435 -22.27 2.74 -8.31
C GLU A 435 -21.08 2.17 -9.08
N VAL A 436 -20.00 1.84 -8.37
CA VAL A 436 -18.78 1.25 -8.96
C VAL A 436 -18.42 -0.05 -8.33
#